data_AF-A0ABD1DVM3-F1
#
_entry.id   AF-A0ABD1DVM3-F1
#
_cell.length_a   1.000
_cell.length_b   1.000
_cell.length_c   1.000
_cell.angle_alpha   90.00
_cell.angle_beta   90.00
_cell.angle_gamma   90.00
#
_symmetry.space_group_name_H-M   'P 1'
#
loop_
_entity.id
_entity.type
_entity.pdbx_description
1 polymer ?
#
loop_
_entity_poly.entity_id
_entity_poly.type
_entity_poly.pdbx_seq_one_letter_code
_entity_poly.pdbx_strand_id
1 'polypeptide(L)'
;MIGSPNVCYASEQSTVDPGKRLMTLKTINLTFGSFLSVYETLRYVPHPTDPCKTLLKQEATVQVEGVPLNRYMEDVLTKNISTNAGKGRQGLEWVIGKLNSEVKELATSAATSTNEILTQTKKSLDDITDQARKSMDELSATAQKIHI
;
A
#
# COMPACT_ATOMS: atom_id res chain seq x y z
N MET A 1 -19.37 34.05 -23.33
CA MET A 1 -18.91 32.65 -23.45
C MET A 1 -18.08 32.36 -22.22
N ILE A 2 -18.36 31.26 -21.50
CA ILE A 2 -17.41 30.73 -20.51
C ILE A 2 -16.14 30.40 -21.30
N GLY A 3 -15.10 31.22 -21.13
CA GLY A 3 -13.77 30.87 -21.63
C GLY A 3 -13.37 29.56 -20.96
N SER A 4 -12.78 28.64 -21.72
CA SER A 4 -12.27 27.37 -21.21
C SER A 4 -10.88 27.61 -20.61
N PRO A 5 -10.71 27.82 -19.30
CA PRO A 5 -9.40 27.65 -18.69
C PRO A 5 -8.95 26.21 -18.93
N ASN A 6 -7.74 26.05 -19.47
CA ASN A 6 -7.10 24.74 -19.68
C ASN A 6 -6.76 24.02 -18.35
N VAL A 7 -7.01 24.65 -17.21
CA VAL A 7 -6.67 24.17 -15.87
C VAL A 7 -7.86 24.36 -14.95
N CYS A 8 -8.25 23.29 -14.26
CA CYS A 8 -9.25 23.31 -13.20
C CYS A 8 -8.55 23.04 -11.87
N TYR A 9 -8.86 23.87 -10.87
CA TYR A 9 -8.37 23.70 -9.51
C TYR A 9 -9.46 23.08 -8.64
N ALA A 10 -9.04 22.18 -7.76
CA ALA A 10 -9.86 21.59 -6.72
C ALA A 10 -9.09 21.64 -5.39
N SER A 11 -9.82 21.74 -4.29
CA SER A 11 -9.29 21.60 -2.94
C SER A 11 -9.74 20.23 -2.42
N GLU A 12 -8.78 19.42 -2.01
CA GLU A 12 -9.02 18.16 -1.31
C GLU A 12 -8.56 18.27 0.13
N GLN A 13 -9.42 17.85 1.05
CA GLN A 13 -9.10 17.69 2.46
C GLN A 13 -9.28 16.23 2.86
N SER A 14 -8.19 15.59 3.28
CA SER A 14 -8.19 14.23 3.80
C SER A 14 -8.02 14.22 5.33
N THR A 15 -8.71 13.30 5.99
CA THR A 15 -8.64 13.10 7.44
C THR A 15 -8.62 11.63 7.75
N VAL A 16 -7.72 11.22 8.63
CA VAL A 16 -7.54 9.83 9.05
C VAL A 16 -7.72 9.75 10.56
N ASP A 17 -8.60 8.87 11.00
CA ASP A 17 -8.80 8.48 12.39
C ASP A 17 -8.30 7.03 12.56
N PRO A 18 -7.08 6.83 13.09
CA PRO A 18 -6.52 5.49 13.30
C PRO A 18 -7.31 4.66 14.31
N GLY A 19 -7.89 5.31 15.33
CA GLY A 19 -8.67 4.64 16.38
C GLY A 19 -9.95 4.01 15.83
N LYS A 20 -10.62 4.72 14.91
CA LYS A 20 -11.82 4.23 14.22
C LYS A 20 -11.54 3.53 12.90
N ARG A 21 -10.27 3.45 12.47
CA ARG A 21 -9.86 2.97 11.14
C ARG A 21 -10.66 3.62 10.00
N LEU A 22 -10.90 4.92 10.14
CA LEU A 22 -11.75 5.69 9.23
C LEU A 22 -10.89 6.71 8.50
N MET A 23 -10.93 6.68 7.18
CA MET A 23 -10.34 7.72 6.34
C MET A 23 -11.45 8.37 5.51
N THR A 24 -11.51 9.71 5.58
CA THR A 24 -12.49 10.52 4.85
C THR A 24 -11.76 11.54 4.00
N LEU A 25 -12.15 11.65 2.73
CA LEU A 25 -11.64 12.64 1.80
C LEU A 25 -12.83 13.46 1.32
N LYS A 26 -12.65 14.78 1.29
CA LYS A 26 -13.65 15.72 0.79
C LYS A 26 -12.98 16.59 -0.26
N THR A 27 -13.55 16.60 -1.45
CA THR A 27 -13.01 17.35 -2.59
C THR A 27 -14.05 18.32 -3.09
N ILE A 28 -13.64 19.57 -3.27
CA ILE A 28 -14.46 20.66 -3.81
C ILE A 28 -13.75 21.30 -5.00
N ASN A 29 -14.48 21.69 -6.04
CA ASN A 29 -13.91 22.49 -7.10
C ASN A 29 -13.72 23.95 -6.65
N LEU A 30 -12.60 24.55 -7.04
CA LEU A 30 -12.34 25.99 -6.83
C LEU A 30 -12.60 26.78 -8.12
N THR A 31 -12.29 26.18 -9.27
CA THR A 31 -12.56 26.78 -10.58
C THR A 31 -14.02 26.55 -10.97
N PHE A 32 -14.63 27.54 -11.63
CA PHE A 32 -16.04 27.56 -12.06
C PHE A 32 -17.09 27.57 -10.93
N GLY A 33 -16.69 27.81 -9.67
CA GLY A 33 -17.60 27.81 -8.51
C GLY A 33 -18.83 28.72 -8.65
N SER A 34 -18.78 29.74 -9.51
CA SER A 34 -19.92 30.63 -9.79
C SER A 34 -21.05 29.99 -10.60
N PHE A 35 -20.78 28.92 -11.35
CA PHE A 35 -21.76 28.26 -12.24
C PHE A 35 -21.84 26.75 -12.02
N LEU A 36 -20.80 26.15 -11.45
CA LEU A 36 -20.64 24.73 -11.25
C LEU A 36 -20.02 24.51 -9.87
N SER A 37 -20.73 23.76 -9.03
CA SER A 37 -20.21 23.27 -7.75
C SER A 37 -20.24 21.74 -7.74
N VAL A 38 -19.09 21.14 -7.48
CA VAL A 38 -18.87 19.71 -7.38
C VAL A 38 -18.34 19.43 -5.99
N TYR A 39 -19.09 18.61 -5.25
CA TYR A 39 -18.73 18.13 -3.93
C TYR A 39 -18.58 16.63 -3.99
N GLU A 40 -17.38 16.13 -3.74
CA GLU A 40 -17.11 14.70 -3.69
C GLU A 40 -16.66 14.31 -2.29
N THR A 41 -17.20 13.21 -1.78
CA THR A 41 -16.83 12.63 -0.50
C THR A 41 -16.51 11.15 -0.68
N LEU A 42 -15.29 10.77 -0.31
CA LEU A 42 -14.85 9.38 -0.24
C LEU A 42 -14.67 8.99 1.22
N ARG A 43 -15.16 7.80 1.57
CA ARG A 43 -15.06 7.26 2.91
C ARG A 43 -14.59 5.82 2.85
N TYR A 44 -13.45 5.57 3.49
CA TYR A 44 -12.86 4.25 3.67
C TYR A 44 -13.13 3.78 5.10
N VAL A 45 -13.77 2.62 5.23
CA VAL A 45 -14.05 1.97 6.51
C VAL A 45 -13.74 0.48 6.42
N PRO A 46 -13.48 -0.21 7.54
CA PRO A 46 -13.39 -1.67 7.54
C PRO A 46 -14.70 -2.27 7.04
N HIS A 47 -14.62 -3.34 6.26
CA HIS A 47 -15.80 -4.02 5.74
C HIS A 47 -16.56 -4.69 6.91
N PRO A 48 -17.89 -4.52 7.03
CA PRO A 48 -18.64 -4.93 8.22
C PRO A 48 -18.61 -6.44 8.48
N THR A 49 -18.49 -7.23 7.41
CA THR A 49 -18.49 -8.71 7.47
C THR A 49 -17.10 -9.33 7.32
N ASP A 50 -16.13 -8.58 6.79
CA ASP A 50 -14.82 -9.13 6.43
C ASP A 50 -13.72 -8.21 6.94
N PRO A 51 -13.08 -8.52 8.08
CA PRO A 51 -12.06 -7.66 8.69
C PRO A 51 -10.84 -7.41 7.79
N CYS A 52 -10.61 -8.24 6.76
CA CYS A 52 -9.48 -8.13 5.85
C CYS A 52 -9.76 -7.20 4.65
N LYS A 53 -10.99 -6.70 4.51
CA LYS A 53 -11.38 -5.81 3.40
C LYS A 53 -11.67 -4.40 3.89
N THR A 54 -11.41 -3.45 3.00
CA THR A 54 -11.81 -2.06 3.18
C THR A 54 -12.99 -1.75 2.26
N LEU A 55 -14.06 -1.22 2.83
CA LEU A 55 -15.21 -0.72 2.10
C LEU A 55 -14.98 0.75 1.74
N LEU A 56 -14.93 1.04 0.44
CA LEU A 56 -14.98 2.40 -0.11
C LEU A 56 -16.44 2.79 -0.37
N LYS A 57 -16.89 3.91 0.21
CA LYS A 57 -18.10 4.61 -0.18
C LYS A 57 -17.72 5.92 -0.85
N GLN A 58 -18.26 6.18 -2.03
CA GLN A 58 -17.98 7.37 -2.83
C GLN A 58 -19.29 8.03 -3.22
N GLU A 59 -19.41 9.30 -2.90
CA GLU A 59 -20.60 10.11 -3.16
C GLU A 59 -20.15 11.41 -3.83
N ALA A 60 -20.79 11.78 -4.93
CA ALA A 60 -20.51 13.02 -5.64
C ALA A 60 -21.82 13.76 -5.91
N THR A 61 -21.85 15.05 -5.55
CA THR A 61 -22.96 15.96 -5.79
C THR A 61 -22.50 17.02 -6.76
N VAL A 62 -23.23 17.17 -7.87
CA VAL A 62 -22.99 18.18 -8.89
C VAL A 62 -24.15 19.15 -8.88
N GLN A 63 -23.86 20.44 -8.78
CA GLN A 63 -24.82 21.53 -8.81
C GLN A 63 -24.42 22.48 -9.94
N VAL A 64 -25.35 22.76 -10.86
CA VAL A 64 -25.13 23.66 -11.99
C VAL A 64 -26.20 24.75 -11.97
N GLU A 65 -25.76 26.01 -11.87
CA GLU A 65 -26.65 27.16 -11.80
C GLU A 65 -26.20 28.26 -12.78
N GLY A 66 -27.16 29.06 -13.26
CA GLY A 66 -26.86 30.26 -14.04
C GLY A 66 -26.37 30.03 -15.48
N VAL A 67 -26.45 28.81 -16.02
CA VAL A 67 -26.09 28.49 -17.41
C VAL A 67 -27.24 27.85 -18.19
N PRO A 68 -27.44 28.20 -19.48
CA PRO A 68 -28.31 27.45 -20.39
C PRO A 68 -27.80 26.01 -20.54
N LEU A 69 -28.70 25.03 -20.70
CA LEU A 69 -28.35 23.60 -20.84
C LEU A 69 -27.73 22.95 -19.59
N ASN A 70 -28.08 23.43 -18.40
CA ASN A 70 -27.69 22.85 -17.10
C ASN A 70 -27.73 21.31 -17.08
N ARG A 71 -28.83 20.69 -17.52
CA ARG A 71 -29.02 19.24 -17.52
C ARG A 71 -27.99 18.50 -18.37
N TYR A 72 -27.60 19.05 -19.52
CA TYR A 72 -26.59 18.43 -20.37
C TYR A 72 -25.21 18.50 -19.72
N MET A 73 -24.87 19.64 -19.10
CA MET A 73 -23.61 19.77 -18.38
C MET A 73 -23.56 18.83 -17.17
N GLU A 74 -24.64 18.75 -16.40
CA GLU A 74 -24.78 17.82 -15.27
C GLU A 74 -24.58 16.37 -15.72
N ASP A 75 -25.21 15.93 -16.80
CA ASP A 75 -25.06 14.58 -17.33
C ASP A 75 -23.61 14.28 -17.76
N VAL A 76 -22.96 15.21 -18.44
CA VAL A 76 -21.56 15.06 -18.88
C VAL A 76 -20.62 15.00 -17.68
N LEU A 77 -20.78 15.90 -16.70
CA LEU A 77 -19.96 15.93 -15.48
C LEU A 77 -20.16 14.66 -14.66
N THR A 78 -21.41 14.23 -14.46
CA THR A 78 -21.74 13.01 -13.71
C THR A 78 -21.13 11.78 -14.36
N LYS A 79 -21.22 11.66 -15.70
CA LYS A 79 -20.59 10.56 -16.45
C LYS A 79 -19.07 10.57 -16.30
N ASN A 80 -18.43 11.74 -16.36
CA ASN A 80 -17.00 11.88 -16.19
C ASN A 80 -16.55 11.49 -14.78
N ILE A 81 -17.24 11.98 -13.74
CA ILE A 81 -16.96 11.61 -12.35
C ILE A 81 -17.12 10.11 -12.15
N SER A 82 -18.20 9.51 -12.64
CA SER A 82 -18.43 8.06 -12.55
C SER A 82 -17.36 7.24 -13.28
N THR A 83 -16.93 7.68 -14.47
CA THR A 83 -15.88 7.01 -15.23
C THR A 83 -14.54 7.12 -14.51
N ASN A 84 -14.22 8.31 -13.98
CA ASN A 84 -12.99 8.56 -13.24
C ASN A 84 -12.96 7.81 -11.90
N ALA A 85 -14.10 7.67 -11.22
CA ALA A 85 -14.27 6.83 -10.05
C ALA A 85 -13.86 5.37 -10.34
N GLY A 86 -14.31 4.84 -11.48
CA GLY A 86 -13.95 3.49 -11.92
C GLY A 86 -12.45 3.33 -12.17
N LYS A 87 -11.80 4.33 -12.78
CA LYS A 87 -10.34 4.34 -13.00
C LYS A 87 -9.58 4.47 -11.68
N GLY A 88 -10.03 5.34 -10.77
CA GLY A 88 -9.42 5.53 -9.45
C GLY A 88 -9.41 4.24 -8.63
N ARG A 89 -10.52 3.50 -8.63
CA ARG A 89 -10.57 2.17 -7.97
C ARG A 89 -9.58 1.18 -8.56
N GLN A 90 -9.51 1.09 -9.90
CA GLN A 90 -8.55 0.19 -10.56
C GLN A 90 -7.10 0.57 -10.27
N GLY A 91 -6.79 1.88 -10.30
CA GLY A 91 -5.46 2.38 -9.97
C GLY A 91 -5.06 2.07 -8.53
N LEU A 92 -5.99 2.24 -7.59
CA LEU A 92 -5.74 1.91 -6.19
C LEU A 92 -5.48 0.41 -5.98
N GLU A 93 -6.30 -0.46 -6.57
CA GLU A 93 -6.09 -1.92 -6.52
C GLU A 93 -4.76 -2.33 -7.15
N TRP A 94 -4.36 -1.69 -8.24
CA TRP A 94 -3.05 -1.93 -8.85
C TRP A 94 -1.89 -1.57 -7.90
N VAL A 95 -1.96 -0.41 -7.23
CA VAL A 95 -0.96 0.01 -6.24
C VAL A 95 -0.93 -0.96 -5.06
N ILE A 96 -2.09 -1.37 -4.54
CA ILE A 96 -2.18 -2.36 -3.46
C ILE A 96 -1.54 -3.69 -3.89
N GLY A 97 -1.85 -4.17 -5.09
CA GLY A 97 -1.25 -5.38 -5.64
C GLY A 97 0.28 -5.28 -5.75
N LYS A 98 0.79 -4.14 -6.21
CA LYS A 98 2.22 -3.88 -6.29
C LYS A 98 2.88 -3.88 -4.91
N LEU A 99 2.31 -3.18 -3.92
CA LEU A 99 2.81 -3.18 -2.55
C LEU A 99 2.83 -4.59 -1.93
N ASN A 100 1.76 -5.36 -2.11
CA ASN A 100 1.69 -6.73 -1.61
C ASN A 100 2.78 -7.62 -2.22
N SER A 101 3.09 -7.43 -3.51
CA SER A 101 4.19 -8.16 -4.17
C SER A 101 5.56 -7.78 -3.59
N GLU A 102 5.82 -6.49 -3.40
CA GLU A 102 7.09 -5.98 -2.85
C GLU A 102 7.31 -6.43 -1.40
N VAL A 103 6.26 -6.40 -0.58
CA VAL A 103 6.32 -6.89 0.81
C VAL A 103 6.61 -8.39 0.84
N LYS A 104 5.99 -9.17 -0.06
CA LYS A 104 6.23 -10.61 -0.16
C LYS A 104 7.66 -10.93 -0.60
N GLU A 105 8.19 -10.19 -1.57
CA GLU A 105 9.57 -10.31 -2.04
C GLU A 105 10.58 -9.97 -0.93
N LEU A 106 10.29 -8.91 -0.16
CA LEU A 106 11.12 -8.52 0.98
C LEU A 106 11.13 -9.61 2.07
N ALA A 107 9.95 -10.14 2.42
CA ALA A 107 9.84 -11.23 3.39
C ALA A 107 10.56 -12.50 2.94
N THR A 108 10.48 -12.83 1.65
CA THR A 108 11.17 -14.00 1.07
C THR A 108 12.68 -13.81 1.09
N SER A 109 13.16 -12.62 0.71
CA SER A 109 14.59 -12.27 0.76
C SER A 109 15.15 -12.40 2.17
N ALA A 110 14.45 -11.82 3.16
CA ALA A 110 14.86 -11.90 4.57
C ALA A 110 14.90 -13.34 5.09
N ALA A 111 13.93 -14.18 4.72
CA ALA A 111 13.90 -15.59 5.10
C ALA A 111 15.07 -16.38 4.49
N THR A 112 15.38 -16.16 3.21
CA THR A 112 16.53 -16.79 2.53
C THR A 112 17.84 -16.39 3.18
N SER A 113 18.07 -15.09 3.40
CA SER A 113 19.30 -14.62 4.06
C SER A 113 19.45 -15.19 5.47
N THR A 114 18.36 -15.30 6.24
CA THR A 114 18.39 -15.90 7.59
C THR A 114 18.74 -17.39 7.52
N ASN A 115 18.20 -18.13 6.55
CA ASN A 115 18.52 -19.54 6.33
C ASN A 115 19.98 -19.73 5.91
N GLU A 116 20.51 -18.87 5.05
CA GLU A 116 21.93 -18.88 4.66
C GLU A 116 22.84 -18.64 5.87
N ILE A 117 22.54 -17.64 6.70
CA ILE A 117 23.28 -17.39 7.94
C ILE A 117 23.21 -18.59 8.88
N LEU A 118 22.03 -19.19 9.05
CA LEU A 118 21.83 -20.36 9.91
C LEU A 118 22.63 -21.56 9.41
N THR A 119 22.63 -21.82 8.10
CA THR A 119 23.37 -22.93 7.49
C THR A 119 24.87 -22.73 7.57
N GLN A 120 25.37 -21.52 7.32
CA GLN A 120 26.79 -21.18 7.52
C GLN A 120 27.21 -21.35 8.98
N THR A 121 26.39 -20.86 9.92
CA THR A 121 26.68 -20.99 11.36
C THR A 121 26.73 -22.45 11.81
N LYS A 122 25.78 -23.27 11.35
CA LYS A 122 25.78 -24.72 11.63
C LYS A 122 27.06 -25.39 11.11
N LYS A 123 27.42 -25.13 9.85
CA LYS A 123 28.64 -25.70 9.26
C LYS A 123 29.89 -25.28 10.04
N SER A 124 30.03 -24.01 10.42
CA SER A 124 31.18 -23.56 11.21
C SER A 124 31.24 -24.21 12.59
N LEU A 125 30.10 -24.49 13.23
CA LEU A 125 30.07 -25.23 14.50
C LEU A 125 30.48 -26.70 14.34
N ASP A 126 30.03 -27.34 13.26
CA ASP A 126 30.43 -28.72 12.94
C ASP A 126 31.94 -28.79 12.69
N ASP A 127 32.49 -27.85 11.90
CA ASP A 127 33.93 -27.75 11.63
C ASP A 127 34.74 -27.55 12.92
N ILE A 128 34.29 -26.68 13.83
CA ILE A 128 34.93 -26.46 15.15
C ILE A 128 34.90 -27.74 15.99
N THR A 129 33.76 -28.44 16.00
CA THR A 129 33.58 -29.67 16.78
C THR A 129 34.50 -30.78 16.28
N ASP A 130 34.59 -30.95 14.95
CA ASP A 130 35.48 -31.90 14.31
C ASP A 130 36.95 -31.58 14.56
N GLN A 131 37.32 -30.29 14.52
CA GLN A 131 38.68 -29.86 14.79
C GLN A 131 39.07 -30.09 16.26
N ALA A 132 38.19 -29.78 17.20
CA ALA A 132 38.41 -30.06 18.63
C ALA A 132 38.58 -31.56 18.91
N ARG A 133 37.79 -32.42 18.24
CA ARG A 133 37.90 -33.87 18.36
C ARG A 133 39.27 -34.36 17.87
N LYS A 134 39.72 -33.94 16.68
CA LYS A 134 41.03 -34.32 16.13
C LYS A 134 42.18 -33.89 17.03
N SER A 135 42.16 -32.66 17.55
CA SER A 135 43.20 -32.19 18.46
C SER A 135 43.25 -32.98 19.78
N MET A 136 42.11 -33.42 20.30
CA MET A 136 42.05 -34.29 21.48
C MET A 136 42.64 -35.67 21.20
N ASP A 137 42.33 -36.27 20.05
CA ASP A 137 42.89 -37.57 19.64
C ASP A 137 44.42 -37.48 19.49
N GLU A 138 44.94 -36.39 18.91
CA GLU A 138 46.39 -36.14 18.78
C GLU A 138 47.08 -35.96 20.15
N LEU A 139 46.47 -35.20 21.06
CA LEU A 139 46.97 -35.04 22.43
C LEU A 139 47.01 -36.38 23.17
N SER A 140 45.95 -37.19 23.06
CA SER A 140 45.87 -38.53 23.65
C SER A 140 46.97 -39.45 23.13
N ALA A 141 47.16 -39.49 21.81
CA ALA A 141 48.21 -40.29 21.17
C ALA A 141 49.62 -39.84 21.60
N THR A 142 49.81 -38.54 21.82
CA THR A 142 51.10 -38.00 22.29
C THR A 142 51.34 -38.34 23.77
N ALA A 143 50.31 -38.24 24.62
CA ALA A 143 50.41 -38.60 26.03
C ALA A 143 50.71 -40.09 26.25
N GLN A 144 50.11 -40.99 25.45
CA GLN A 144 50.41 -42.43 25.50
C GLN A 144 51.87 -42.74 25.14
N LYS A 145 52.51 -41.95 24.27
CA LYS A 145 53.92 -42.13 23.92
C LYS A 145 54.89 -41.66 25.01
N ILE A 146 54.46 -40.79 25.92
CA ILE A 146 55.29 -40.23 27.00
C ILE A 146 55.31 -41.15 28.25
N HIS A 147 54.39 -42.12 28.33
CA HIS A 147 54.27 -43.03 29.48
C HIS A 147 55.00 -44.38 29.30
N ILE A 148 56.05 -44.42 28.46
CA ILE A 148 56.99 -45.53 28.29
C ILE A 148 58.40 -45.03 28.63
#